data_AF-A0A2V9Y268-F1
#
_entry.id   AF-A0A2V9Y268-F1
#
_cell.length_a   1.000
_cell.length_b   1.000
_cell.length_c   1.000
_cell.angle_alpha   90.00
_cell.angle_beta   90.00
_cell.angle_gamma   90.00
#
_symmetry.space_group_name_H-M   'P 1'
#
loop_
_entity.id
_entity.type
_entity.pdbx_description
1 polymer ?
#
loop_
_entity_poly.entity_id
_entity_poly.type
_entity_poly.pdbx_seq_one_letter_code
_entity_poly.pdbx_strand_id
1 'polypeptide(L)'
;LSGNRVEGLSHDAQHQSCVETLKRAGNIAAKRNVSLLLENIDPEENPKYYLTSVAEGFEIVREVNHPRVKFLYDFYHEQISEGNLIKKLEKNIGEVGLVHIADVPGRHEPGTGEINYPNIFRKLAQLRYDRYAAMEFIPTGDVVASLRAAKDMALQAVSD
;
A
#
# COMPACT_ATOMS: atom_id res chain seq x y z
N LEU A 1 -9.37 -10.57 -1.60
CA LEU A 1 -8.65 -9.67 -2.53
C LEU A 1 -7.44 -10.42 -3.05
N SER A 2 -6.57 -10.94 -2.17
CA SER A 2 -5.55 -11.94 -2.47
C SER A 2 -5.57 -13.11 -1.47
N GLY A 3 -5.51 -12.83 -0.16
CA GLY A 3 -5.61 -13.84 0.90
C GLY A 3 -4.39 -14.76 1.01
N ASN A 4 -4.51 -15.83 1.79
CA ASN A 4 -3.45 -16.84 1.90
C ASN A 4 -3.37 -17.70 0.64
N ARG A 5 -2.17 -18.19 0.34
CA ARG A 5 -1.91 -19.21 -0.68
C ARG A 5 -2.77 -20.44 -0.41
N VAL A 6 -3.38 -20.96 -1.46
CA VAL A 6 -4.17 -22.19 -1.44
C VAL A 6 -3.28 -23.34 -1.91
N GLU A 7 -3.08 -24.33 -1.04
CA GLU A 7 -2.29 -25.52 -1.36
C GLU A 7 -2.87 -26.27 -2.57
N GLY A 8 -1.99 -26.72 -3.47
CA GLY A 8 -2.37 -27.44 -4.69
C GLY A 8 -2.80 -26.56 -5.87
N LEU A 9 -2.96 -25.24 -5.69
CA LEU A 9 -3.15 -24.31 -6.81
C LEU A 9 -1.83 -23.69 -7.25
N SER A 10 -1.65 -23.54 -8.57
CA SER A 10 -0.50 -22.81 -9.12
C SER A 10 -0.59 -21.32 -8.77
N HIS A 11 0.54 -20.63 -8.87
CA HIS A 11 0.60 -19.18 -8.69
C HIS A 11 -0.31 -18.46 -9.70
N ASP A 12 -0.19 -18.81 -10.99
CA ASP A 12 -1.00 -18.24 -12.07
C ASP A 12 -2.50 -18.47 -11.87
N ALA A 13 -2.90 -19.65 -11.36
CA ALA A 13 -4.30 -19.93 -11.07
C ALA A 13 -4.85 -19.00 -9.98
N GLN A 14 -4.04 -18.70 -8.97
CA GLN A 14 -4.40 -17.77 -7.90
C GLN A 14 -4.41 -16.32 -8.38
N HIS A 15 -3.46 -15.93 -9.24
CA HIS A 15 -3.45 -14.64 -9.93
C HIS A 15 -4.73 -14.40 -10.71
N GLN A 16 -5.09 -15.35 -11.58
CA GLN A 16 -6.32 -15.25 -12.37
C GLN A 16 -7.57 -15.25 -11.49
N SER A 17 -7.58 -16.04 -10.41
CA SER A 17 -8.67 -16.00 -9.43
C SER A 17 -8.82 -14.63 -8.76
N CYS A 18 -7.70 -13.98 -8.41
CA CYS A 18 -7.69 -12.63 -7.85
C CYS A 18 -8.23 -11.61 -8.85
N VAL A 19 -7.74 -11.64 -10.10
CA VAL A 19 -8.20 -10.74 -11.18
C VAL A 19 -9.70 -10.90 -11.43
N GLU A 20 -10.19 -12.12 -11.60
CA GLU A 20 -11.62 -12.38 -11.84
C GLU A 20 -12.49 -11.92 -10.66
N THR A 21 -12.06 -12.20 -9.44
CA THR A 21 -12.78 -11.80 -8.23
C THR A 21 -12.84 -10.29 -8.11
N LEU A 22 -11.73 -9.59 -8.33
CA LEU A 22 -11.65 -8.13 -8.30
C LEU A 22 -12.49 -7.48 -9.40
N LYS A 23 -12.56 -8.05 -10.60
CA LYS A 23 -13.47 -7.56 -11.66
C LYS A 23 -14.93 -7.61 -11.22
N ARG A 24 -15.36 -8.74 -10.63
CA ARG A 24 -16.74 -8.90 -10.12
C ARG A 24 -17.00 -7.97 -8.94
N ALA A 25 -16.06 -7.90 -8.00
CA ALA A 25 -16.18 -7.06 -6.81
C ALA A 25 -16.18 -5.56 -7.18
N GLY A 26 -15.37 -5.14 -8.16
CA GLY A 26 -15.34 -3.79 -8.69
C GLY A 26 -16.70 -3.32 -9.21
N ASN A 27 -17.41 -4.18 -9.94
CA ASN A 27 -18.77 -3.89 -10.40
C ASN A 27 -19.77 -3.72 -9.24
N ILE A 28 -19.60 -4.46 -8.15
CA ILE A 28 -20.43 -4.31 -6.93
C ILE A 28 -20.08 -3.00 -6.22
N ALA A 29 -18.79 -2.70 -6.08
CA ALA A 29 -18.28 -1.48 -5.45
C ALA A 29 -18.75 -0.22 -6.19
N ALA A 30 -18.77 -0.25 -7.53
CA ALA A 30 -19.27 0.84 -8.37
C ALA A 30 -20.72 1.22 -8.07
N LYS A 31 -21.60 0.24 -7.84
CA LYS A 31 -23.02 0.48 -7.49
C LYS A 31 -23.19 1.24 -6.17
N ARG A 32 -22.17 1.22 -5.31
CA ARG A 32 -22.15 1.87 -3.99
C ARG A 32 -21.20 3.06 -3.91
N ASN A 33 -20.59 3.45 -5.03
CA ASN A 33 -19.60 4.53 -5.09
C ASN A 33 -18.41 4.33 -4.13
N VAL A 34 -18.01 3.08 -3.87
CA VAL A 34 -16.83 2.75 -3.05
C VAL A 34 -15.70 2.21 -3.93
N SER A 35 -14.47 2.33 -3.45
CA SER A 35 -13.27 1.75 -4.08
C SER A 35 -12.78 0.55 -3.29
N LEU A 36 -12.25 -0.44 -4.00
CA LEU A 36 -11.53 -1.58 -3.45
C LEU A 36 -10.03 -1.32 -3.58
N LEU A 37 -9.29 -1.67 -2.55
CA LEU A 37 -7.85 -1.50 -2.49
C LEU A 37 -7.20 -2.89 -2.36
N LEU A 38 -6.35 -3.25 -3.31
CA LEU A 38 -5.53 -4.46 -3.25
C LEU A 38 -4.20 -4.12 -2.56
N GLU A 39 -3.80 -4.97 -1.63
CA GLU A 39 -2.59 -4.80 -0.81
C GLU A 39 -1.78 -6.11 -0.82
N ASN A 40 -0.46 -5.97 -0.91
CA ASN A 40 0.48 -7.05 -0.63
C ASN A 40 0.89 -7.01 0.85
N ILE A 41 1.14 -8.19 1.43
CA ILE A 41 1.68 -8.32 2.79
C ILE A 41 3.04 -8.99 2.68
N ASP A 42 4.02 -8.49 3.42
CA ASP A 42 5.36 -9.06 3.39
C ASP A 42 5.41 -10.49 3.99
N PRO A 43 6.35 -11.34 3.53
CA PRO A 43 6.47 -12.70 4.05
C PRO A 43 6.92 -12.82 5.50
N GLU A 44 7.50 -11.78 6.10
CA GLU A 44 7.89 -11.79 7.51
C GLU A 44 6.65 -11.67 8.41
N GLU A 45 5.69 -10.83 8.03
CA GLU A 45 4.40 -10.70 8.70
C GLU A 45 3.48 -11.90 8.42
N ASN A 46 3.35 -12.31 7.15
CA ASN A 46 2.54 -13.46 6.79
C ASN A 46 3.21 -14.33 5.71
N PRO A 47 3.95 -15.38 6.09
CA PRO A 47 4.65 -16.26 5.15
C PRO A 47 3.71 -17.10 4.28
N LYS A 48 2.41 -17.15 4.61
CA LYS A 48 1.40 -17.88 3.85
C LYS A 48 0.63 -16.99 2.90
N TYR A 49 0.86 -15.67 2.89
CA TYR A 49 0.12 -14.77 2.05
C TYR A 49 0.43 -14.99 0.57
N TYR A 50 -0.59 -14.89 -0.29
CA TYR A 50 -0.43 -15.08 -1.73
C TYR A 50 0.32 -13.90 -2.33
N LEU A 51 -0.28 -12.71 -2.25
CA LEU A 51 0.26 -11.52 -2.88
C LEU A 51 1.31 -10.86 -1.97
N THR A 52 2.58 -11.11 -2.27
CA THR A 52 3.72 -10.61 -1.46
C THR A 52 4.50 -9.50 -2.17
N SER A 53 4.38 -9.39 -3.51
CA SER A 53 5.07 -8.37 -4.29
C SER A 53 4.15 -7.21 -4.68
N VAL A 54 4.63 -5.98 -4.48
CA VAL A 54 4.01 -4.77 -5.03
C VAL A 54 3.94 -4.80 -6.56
N ALA A 55 4.96 -5.36 -7.22
CA ALA A 55 5.02 -5.41 -8.69
C ALA A 55 3.86 -6.23 -9.26
N GLU A 56 3.66 -7.44 -8.73
CA GLU A 56 2.52 -8.31 -9.07
C GLU A 56 1.18 -7.65 -8.69
N GLY A 57 1.13 -6.97 -7.55
CA GLY A 57 -0.08 -6.24 -7.13
C GLY A 57 -0.54 -5.19 -8.14
N PHE A 58 0.41 -4.44 -8.71
CA PHE A 58 0.12 -3.50 -9.79
C PHE A 58 -0.21 -4.18 -11.12
N GLU A 59 0.34 -5.36 -11.41
CA GLU A 59 -0.06 -6.15 -12.58
C GLU A 59 -1.52 -6.58 -12.47
N ILE A 60 -1.93 -7.13 -11.31
CA ILE A 60 -3.33 -7.50 -11.03
C ILE A 60 -4.26 -6.29 -11.19
N VAL A 61 -3.94 -5.13 -10.62
CA VAL A 61 -4.79 -3.93 -10.74
C VAL A 61 -4.96 -3.50 -12.20
N ARG A 62 -3.89 -3.56 -13.01
CA ARG A 62 -3.97 -3.25 -14.45
C ARG A 62 -4.78 -4.27 -15.22
N GLU A 63 -4.64 -5.56 -14.93
CA GLU A 63 -5.42 -6.63 -15.57
C GLU A 63 -6.90 -6.58 -15.21
N VAL A 64 -7.21 -6.16 -13.98
CA VAL A 64 -8.58 -5.88 -13.54
C VAL A 64 -9.18 -4.73 -14.35
N ASN A 65 -8.40 -3.68 -14.63
CA ASN A 65 -8.77 -2.53 -15.45
C ASN A 65 -10.15 -1.95 -15.10
N HIS A 66 -10.36 -1.67 -13.80
CA HIS A 66 -11.64 -1.18 -13.30
C HIS A 66 -11.45 0.09 -12.45
N PRO A 67 -12.21 1.18 -12.69
CA PRO A 67 -11.96 2.48 -12.04
C PRO A 67 -12.16 2.47 -10.52
N ARG A 68 -12.86 1.46 -9.99
CA ARG A 68 -13.08 1.25 -8.54
C ARG A 68 -12.12 0.26 -7.90
N VAL A 69 -11.13 -0.24 -8.62
CA VAL A 69 -10.08 -1.10 -8.06
C VAL A 69 -8.76 -0.33 -8.16
N LYS A 70 -8.12 -0.13 -7.03
CA LYS A 70 -6.84 0.58 -6.90
C LYS A 70 -5.89 -0.23 -6.02
N PHE A 71 -4.63 0.16 -6.00
CA PHE A 71 -3.62 -0.45 -5.16
C PHE A 71 -3.46 0.35 -3.85
N LEU A 72 -3.26 -0.35 -2.74
CA LEU A 72 -2.79 0.20 -1.47
C LEU A 72 -1.28 0.00 -1.44
N TYR A 73 -0.53 1.10 -1.47
CA TYR A 73 0.93 1.04 -1.39
C TYR A 73 1.36 1.22 0.06
N ASP A 74 1.61 0.11 0.74
CA ASP A 74 2.17 0.11 2.09
C ASP A 74 3.70 0.19 2.04
N PHE A 75 4.27 1.26 2.59
CA PHE A 75 5.72 1.47 2.60
C PHE A 75 6.46 0.53 3.56
N TYR A 76 5.83 0.07 4.64
CA TYR A 76 6.40 -0.87 5.60
C TYR A 76 6.58 -2.24 4.94
N HIS A 77 5.51 -2.81 4.38
CA HIS A 77 5.56 -4.12 3.72
C HIS A 77 6.54 -4.13 2.54
N GLU A 78 6.54 -3.05 1.74
CA GLU A 78 7.43 -2.96 0.59
C GLU A 78 8.90 -2.79 0.99
N GLN A 79 9.19 -2.03 2.06
CA GLN A 79 10.57 -1.84 2.51
C GLN A 79 11.17 -3.17 3.00
N ILE A 80 10.41 -3.98 3.73
CA ILE A 80 10.82 -5.31 4.17
C ILE A 80 11.02 -6.25 2.98
N SER A 81 10.10 -6.22 2.01
CA SER A 81 10.08 -7.19 0.91
C SER A 81 11.17 -6.93 -0.14
N GLU A 82 11.19 -5.71 -0.71
CA GLU A 82 12.00 -5.45 -1.90
C GLU A 82 12.61 -4.03 -1.97
N GLY A 83 12.15 -3.09 -1.13
CA GLY A 83 12.60 -1.70 -1.10
C GLY A 83 12.39 -0.94 -2.43
N ASN A 84 13.28 0.03 -2.69
CA ASN A 84 13.20 0.95 -3.85
C ASN A 84 11.85 1.73 -3.91
N LEU A 85 11.37 2.11 -2.73
CA LEU A 85 10.04 2.65 -2.43
C LEU A 85 9.59 3.75 -3.40
N ILE A 86 10.34 4.84 -3.45
CA ILE A 86 9.98 6.04 -4.22
C ILE A 86 9.92 5.75 -5.72
N LYS A 87 10.85 4.94 -6.25
CA LYS A 87 10.91 4.69 -7.69
C LYS A 87 9.74 3.81 -8.16
N LYS A 88 9.39 2.80 -7.36
CA LYS A 88 8.25 1.94 -7.63
C LYS A 88 6.93 2.70 -7.48
N LEU A 89 6.79 3.54 -6.45
CA LEU A 89 5.66 4.44 -6.30
C LEU A 89 5.49 5.35 -7.54
N GLU A 90 6.54 6.04 -7.96
CA GLU A 90 6.53 6.95 -9.13
C GLU A 90 6.03 6.26 -10.40
N LYS A 91 6.53 5.06 -10.68
CA LYS A 91 6.13 4.27 -11.87
C LYS A 91 4.63 3.91 -11.87
N ASN A 92 4.01 3.84 -10.70
CA ASN A 92 2.68 3.27 -10.52
C ASN A 92 1.64 4.23 -9.91
N ILE A 93 1.99 5.51 -9.73
CA ILE A 93 1.18 6.46 -8.93
C ILE A 93 -0.28 6.59 -9.40
N GLY A 94 -0.56 6.44 -10.70
CA GLY A 94 -1.91 6.49 -11.25
C GLY A 94 -2.85 5.38 -10.76
N GLU A 95 -2.29 4.27 -10.26
CA GLU A 95 -3.04 3.14 -9.71
C GLU A 95 -3.14 3.15 -8.19
N VAL A 96 -2.44 4.05 -7.51
CA VAL A 96 -2.44 4.12 -6.05
C VAL A 96 -3.71 4.80 -5.55
N GLY A 97 -4.46 4.10 -4.70
CA GLY A 97 -5.69 4.57 -4.06
C GLY A 97 -5.47 5.07 -2.63
N LEU A 98 -4.49 4.49 -1.94
CA LEU A 98 -4.14 4.74 -0.55
C LEU A 98 -2.66 4.42 -0.36
N VAL A 99 -1.97 5.16 0.52
CA VAL A 99 -0.68 4.73 1.04
C VAL A 99 -0.77 4.48 2.54
N HIS A 100 -0.09 3.44 3.02
CA HIS A 100 0.06 3.16 4.44
C HIS A 100 1.46 3.55 4.90
N ILE A 101 1.53 4.11 6.12
CA ILE A 101 2.71 4.73 6.71
C ILE A 101 3.02 4.04 8.03
N ALA A 102 4.15 3.34 8.08
CA ALA A 102 4.79 2.84 9.30
C ALA A 102 6.30 2.63 9.07
N ASP A 103 7.10 2.83 10.09
CA ASP A 103 8.55 2.72 9.97
C ASP A 103 9.04 1.27 10.14
N VAL A 104 10.15 0.95 9.49
CA VAL A 104 10.82 -0.35 9.59
C VAL A 104 12.00 -0.23 10.56
N PRO A 105 12.23 -1.20 11.47
CA PRO A 105 11.60 -2.53 11.50
C PRO A 105 10.42 -2.68 12.47
N GLY A 106 10.14 -1.68 13.31
CA GLY A 106 9.19 -1.86 14.44
C GLY A 106 7.70 -1.70 14.10
N ARG A 107 7.37 -1.28 12.87
CA ARG A 107 6.03 -0.82 12.47
C ARG A 107 5.54 0.35 13.34
N HIS A 108 6.47 1.23 13.73
CA HIS A 108 6.23 2.39 14.60
C HIS A 108 6.06 3.69 13.80
N GLU A 109 5.83 4.81 14.49
CA GLU A 109 5.66 6.10 13.83
C GLU A 109 6.89 6.52 12.98
N PRO A 110 6.69 7.27 11.88
CA PRO A 110 7.77 7.81 11.06
C PRO A 110 8.88 8.49 11.86
N GLY A 111 10.13 8.12 11.60
CA GLY A 111 11.32 8.68 12.25
C GLY A 111 11.88 7.81 13.38
N THR A 112 11.26 6.67 13.65
CA THR A 112 11.75 5.66 14.61
C THR A 112 12.69 4.64 13.97
N GLY A 113 12.72 4.58 12.64
CA GLY A 113 13.37 3.54 11.87
C GLY A 113 14.17 4.06 10.68
N GLU A 114 14.34 3.19 9.68
CA GLU A 114 15.25 3.42 8.55
C GLU A 114 14.62 4.18 7.37
N ILE A 115 13.30 4.36 7.34
CA ILE A 115 12.61 4.98 6.20
C ILE A 115 12.63 6.52 6.33
N ASN A 116 13.20 7.20 5.32
CA ASN A 116 13.12 8.66 5.23
C ASN A 116 11.75 9.12 4.70
N TYR A 117 10.78 9.20 5.60
CA TYR A 117 9.41 9.66 5.30
C TYR A 117 9.30 11.09 4.77
N PRO A 118 10.07 12.09 5.22
CA PRO A 118 10.07 13.42 4.60
C PRO A 118 10.33 13.39 3.08
N ASN A 119 11.21 12.51 2.60
CA ASN A 119 11.44 12.33 1.16
C ASN A 119 10.22 11.72 0.44
N ILE A 120 9.54 10.76 1.08
CA ILE A 120 8.34 10.11 0.55
C ILE A 120 7.20 11.12 0.43
N PHE A 121 6.95 11.92 1.47
CA PHE A 121 5.90 12.94 1.44
C PHE A 121 6.15 14.01 0.39
N ARG A 122 7.39 14.51 0.26
CA ARG A 122 7.79 15.41 -0.83
C ARG A 122 7.54 14.79 -2.20
N LYS A 123 7.88 13.51 -2.36
CA LYS A 123 7.64 12.81 -3.62
C LYS A 123 6.15 12.67 -3.93
N LEU A 124 5.31 12.31 -2.95
CA LEU A 124 3.86 12.24 -3.13
C LEU A 124 3.29 13.58 -3.60
N ALA A 125 3.73 14.69 -3.00
CA ALA A 125 3.34 16.04 -3.44
C ALA A 125 3.82 16.37 -4.86
N GLN A 126 5.07 16.05 -5.20
CA GLN A 126 5.62 16.23 -6.55
C GLN A 126 4.83 15.43 -7.61
N LEU A 127 4.39 14.23 -7.25
CA LEU A 127 3.55 13.38 -8.10
C LEU A 127 2.07 13.81 -8.10
N ARG A 128 1.72 14.87 -7.38
CA ARG A 128 0.35 15.39 -7.22
C ARG A 128 -0.63 14.33 -6.72
N TYR A 129 -0.16 13.47 -5.83
CA TYR A 129 -1.03 12.51 -5.16
C TYR A 129 -2.02 13.24 -4.25
N ASP A 130 -3.32 13.10 -4.53
CA ASP A 130 -4.42 13.86 -3.94
C ASP A 130 -5.38 12.98 -3.12
N ARG A 131 -4.94 11.78 -2.73
CA ARG A 131 -5.72 10.83 -1.94
C ARG A 131 -5.20 10.76 -0.50
N TYR A 132 -5.37 9.62 0.15
CA TYR A 132 -5.12 9.47 1.57
C TYR A 132 -3.74 8.87 1.85
N ALA A 133 -3.09 9.34 2.91
CA ALA A 133 -2.02 8.64 3.60
C ALA A 133 -2.56 8.20 4.97
N ALA A 134 -2.63 6.91 5.22
CA ALA A 134 -3.07 6.36 6.50
C ALA A 134 -1.86 6.01 7.37
N MET A 135 -1.91 6.49 8.61
CA MET A 135 -0.88 6.27 9.62
C MET A 135 -1.14 4.90 10.28
N GLU A 136 -0.66 3.83 9.65
CA GLU A 136 -0.88 2.44 10.07
C GLU A 136 0.30 1.91 10.89
N PHE A 137 0.68 2.66 11.92
CA PHE A 137 1.75 2.28 12.83
C PHE A 137 1.24 1.99 14.24
N ILE A 138 2.05 1.27 15.00
CA ILE A 138 1.89 1.03 16.44
C ILE A 138 2.67 2.13 17.17
N PRO A 139 2.01 3.10 17.84
CA PRO A 139 2.71 4.18 18.52
C PRO A 139 3.61 3.68 19.64
N THR A 140 4.83 4.21 19.76
CA THR A 140 5.74 3.90 20.88
C THR A 140 5.42 4.67 22.17
N GLY A 141 4.60 5.72 22.06
CA GLY A 141 4.18 6.58 23.17
C GLY A 141 2.69 6.89 23.16
N ASP A 142 2.33 8.14 23.45
CA ASP A 142 0.93 8.58 23.42
C ASP A 142 0.38 8.53 21.99
N VAL A 143 -0.70 7.77 21.80
CA VAL A 143 -1.30 7.50 20.49
C VAL A 143 -1.69 8.79 19.76
N VAL A 144 -2.29 9.76 20.48
CA VAL A 144 -2.78 11.01 19.86
C VAL A 144 -1.61 11.92 19.51
N ALA A 145 -0.59 12.00 20.37
CA ALA A 145 0.61 12.78 20.11
C ALA A 145 1.41 12.23 18.92
N SER A 146 1.63 10.91 18.85
CA SER A 146 2.36 10.28 17.73
C SER A 146 1.63 10.47 16.40
N LEU A 147 0.29 10.32 16.37
CA LEU A 147 -0.50 10.61 15.16
C LEU A 147 -0.42 12.08 14.75
N ARG A 148 -0.45 13.02 15.70
CA ARG A 148 -0.31 14.44 15.41
C ARG A 148 1.06 14.75 14.83
N ALA A 149 2.13 14.22 15.42
CA ALA A 149 3.49 14.41 14.95
C ALA A 149 3.71 13.85 13.53
N ALA A 150 3.21 12.65 13.24
CA ALA A 150 3.30 12.05 11.92
C ALA A 150 2.55 12.88 10.84
N LYS A 151 1.37 13.39 11.17
CA LYS A 151 0.62 14.31 10.30
C LYS A 151 1.38 15.61 10.08
N ASP A 152 1.92 16.21 11.13
CA ASP A 152 2.64 17.49 11.04
C ASP A 152 3.94 17.32 10.21
N MET A 153 4.65 16.20 10.33
CA MET A 153 5.80 15.85 9.48
C MET A 153 5.40 15.82 8.00
N ALA A 154 4.28 15.20 7.66
CA ALA A 154 3.79 15.17 6.28
C ALA A 154 3.46 16.57 5.74
N LEU A 155 2.83 17.42 6.55
CA LEU A 155 2.48 18.80 6.16
C LEU A 155 3.70 19.71 6.01
N GLN A 156 4.70 19.56 6.88
CA GLN A 156 5.96 20.31 6.80
C GLN A 156 6.74 19.93 5.55
N ALA A 157 6.89 18.63 5.30
CA ALA A 157 7.65 18.12 4.16
C ALA A 157 7.14 18.67 2.81
N VAL A 158 5.84 18.95 2.67
CA VAL A 158 5.28 19.49 1.40
C VAL A 158 5.34 21.00 1.29
N SER A 159 5.74 21.70 2.35
CA SER A 159 5.83 23.16 2.41
C SER A 159 7.24 23.71 2.11
N ASP A 160 8.25 22.82 2.13
CA ASP A 160 9.66 23.11 1.85
C ASP A 160 10.04 22.85 0.38
#